data_AF-A0A0Q0CYH7-F1
#
_entry.id   AF-A0A0Q0CYH7-F1
#
_cell.length_a   1.000
_cell.length_b   1.000
_cell.length_c   1.000
_cell.angle_alpha   90.00
_cell.angle_beta   90.00
_cell.angle_gamma   90.00
#
_symmetry.space_group_name_H-M   'P 1'
#
loop_
_entity.id
_entity.type
_entity.pdbx_description
1 polymer ?
#
loop_
_entity_poly.entity_id
_entity_poly.type
_entity_poly.pdbx_seq_one_letter_code
_entity_poly.pdbx_strand_id
1 'polypeptide(L)' 'MMNYNWDWGVFFKSTGVGSETYLDWFISGLGWTIAIAVVAWII' A
#
# COMPACT_ATOMS: atom_id res chain seq x y z
N MET A 1 12.58 7.46 -28.81
CA MET A 1 11.37 7.88 -28.04
C MET A 1 11.22 6.91 -26.89
N MET A 2 11.10 7.36 -25.64
CA MET A 2 11.04 6.46 -24.49
C MET A 2 9.71 5.70 -24.47
N ASN A 3 9.79 4.39 -24.71
CA ASN A 3 8.67 3.46 -24.64
C ASN A 3 8.60 2.83 -23.24
N TYR A 4 8.57 3.66 -22.20
CA TYR A 4 8.38 3.16 -20.84
C TYR A 4 6.92 2.79 -20.66
N ASN A 5 6.68 1.49 -20.48
CA ASN A 5 5.37 0.95 -20.19
C ASN A 5 5.28 0.73 -18.69
N TRP A 6 4.36 1.44 -18.06
CA TRP A 6 4.12 1.34 -16.62
C TRP A 6 3.58 -0.05 -16.25
N ASP A 7 4.18 -0.67 -15.23
CA ASP A 7 3.78 -1.99 -14.73
C ASP A 7 2.87 -1.87 -13.50
N TRP A 8 1.56 -1.88 -13.74
CA TRP A 8 0.56 -1.96 -12.67
C TRP A 8 0.62 -3.27 -11.87
N GLY A 9 1.23 -4.33 -12.42
CA GLY A 9 1.35 -5.63 -11.76
C GLY A 9 2.30 -5.62 -10.57
N VAL A 10 3.10 -4.56 -10.38
CA VAL A 10 4.05 -4.43 -9.27
C VAL A 10 3.38 -4.55 -7.90
N PHE A 11 2.13 -4.11 -7.76
CA PHE A 11 1.40 -4.15 -6.50
C PHE A 11 1.20 -5.58 -5.96
N PHE A 12 1.07 -6.56 -6.85
CA PHE A 12 0.86 -7.96 -6.49
C PHE A 12 2.16 -8.76 -6.34
N LYS A 13 3.32 -8.11 -6.52
CA LYS A 13 4.61 -8.75 -6.31
C LYS A 13 4.89 -8.85 -4.82
N SER A 14 5.52 -9.96 -4.42
CA SER A 14 6.03 -10.12 -3.06
C SER A 14 7.12 -9.08 -2.78
N THR A 15 7.12 -8.54 -1.57
CA THR A 15 8.12 -7.57 -1.11
C THR A 15 9.46 -8.24 -0.76
N GLY A 16 9.51 -9.57 -0.72
CA GLY A 16 10.63 -10.33 -0.17
C GLY A 16 10.72 -10.32 1.35
N VAL A 17 9.76 -9.65 2.02
CA VAL A 17 9.63 -9.61 3.48
C VAL A 17 8.33 -10.35 3.85
N GLY A 18 8.50 -11.54 4.43
CA GLY A 18 7.36 -12.39 4.79
C GLY A 18 6.54 -12.86 3.58
N SER A 19 5.23 -13.03 3.77
CA SER A 19 4.29 -13.47 2.74
C SER A 19 3.49 -12.32 2.12
N GLU A 20 3.91 -11.07 2.33
CA GLU A 20 3.15 -9.89 1.95
C GLU A 20 3.54 -9.35 0.57
N THR A 21 2.58 -8.68 -0.06
CA THR A 21 2.72 -7.96 -1.32
C THR A 21 2.84 -6.45 -1.08
N TYR A 22 3.31 -5.71 -2.09
CA TYR A 22 3.35 -4.25 -2.02
C TYR A 22 1.97 -3.62 -1.79
N LEU A 23 0.91 -4.26 -2.29
CA LEU A 23 -0.47 -3.84 -2.08
C LEU A 23 -0.87 -3.95 -0.60
N ASP A 24 -0.46 -5.02 0.08
CA ASP A 24 -0.77 -5.22 1.51
C ASP A 24 -0.20 -4.08 2.36
N TRP A 25 1.03 -3.64 2.04
CA TRP A 25 1.68 -2.52 2.73
C TRP A 25 0.92 -1.21 2.51
N PHE A 26 0.48 -0.96 1.29
CA PHE A 26 -0.31 0.23 0.96
C PHE A 26 -1.64 0.25 1.72
N ILE A 27 -2.35 -0.88 1.76
CA ILE A 27 -3.64 -0.99 2.47
C ILE A 27 -3.42 -0.86 3.99
N SER A 28 -2.39 -1.48 4.54
CA SER A 28 -2.05 -1.37 5.97
C SER A 28 -1.78 0.08 6.37
N GLY A 29 -0.97 0.81 5.60
CA GLY A 29 -0.70 2.23 5.85
C GLY A 29 -1.94 3.11 5.74
N LEU A 30 -2.80 2.84 4.74
CA LEU A 30 -4.09 3.54 4.60
C LEU A 30 -5.02 3.25 5.78
N GLY A 31 -5.10 1.98 6.21
CA GLY A 31 -5.89 1.55 7.35
C GLY A 31 -5.49 2.27 8.64
N TRP A 32 -4.18 2.38 8.90
CA TRP A 32 -3.67 3.15 10.04
C TRP A 32 -4.00 4.64 9.96
N THR A 33 -3.87 5.23 8.78
CA THR A 33 -4.21 6.65 8.59
C THR A 33 -5.68 6.93 8.90
N ILE A 34 -6.59 6.07 8.40
CA ILE A 34 -8.02 6.18 8.67
C ILE A 34 -8.32 5.94 10.15
N ALA A 35 -7.72 4.91 10.75
CA ALA A 35 -7.90 4.61 12.17
C ALA A 35 -7.49 5.80 13.04
N ILE A 36 -6.34 6.42 12.76
CA ILE A 36 -5.88 7.61 13.47
C ILE A 36 -6.82 8.80 13.24
N ALA A 37 -7.27 9.03 12.01
CA ALA A 37 -8.21 10.10 11.70
C ALA A 37 -9.53 9.95 12.46
N VAL A 38 -10.06 8.73 12.56
CA VAL A 38 -11.29 8.43 13.32
C VAL A 38 -11.06 8.61 14.81
N VAL A 39 -9.95 8.12 15.38
CA VAL A 39 -9.63 8.31 16.80
C VAL A 39 -9.51 9.79 17.15
N ALA A 40 -8.90 10.59 16.27
CA ALA A 40 -8.77 12.04 16.45
C ALA A 40 -10.12 12.79 16.45
N TRP A 41 -11.20 12.20 15.93
CA TRP A 41 -12.54 12.79 16.00
C TRP A 41 -13.27 12.44 17.31
N ILE A 42 -12.83 11.39 18.00
CA ILE A 42 -13.49 10.90 19.23
C ILE A 42 -12.96 11.63 20.47
N ILE A 43 -11.73 12.16 20.42
CA ILE A 43 -11.03 12.86 21.51
C ILE A 43 -11.12 14.37 21.30
#